data_AF-A0A8S9JKD8-F1
#
_entry.id   AF-A0A8S9JKD8-F1
#
_cell.length_a   1.000
_cell.length_b   1.000
_cell.length_c   1.000
_cell.angle_alpha   90.00
_cell.angle_beta   90.00
_cell.angle_gamma   90.00
#
_symmetry.space_group_name_H-M   'P 1'
#
loop_
_entity.id
_entity.type
_entity.pdbx_description
1 polymer ?
#
loop_
_entity_poly.entity_id
_entity_poly.type
_entity_poly.pdbx_seq_one_letter_code
_entity_poly.pdbx_strand_id
1 'polypeptide(L)'
;MNSPPVLKTPSPMEKQASELYTRKLFTRFQEELVGTLTFMASKADDDGDLGTYQVAKYGETHKAHCVKFNILEMRANCSCQMFEFSGIVCRHILAVFRVTNLLTLPPYYILKRWTRNAKSSVIFDDYGLHAYDNYLESHTVRYNTLRHKAFSFVQEAGKSLYTCDVALVALQEAAKTVSLEMKNEVRRTMANGHVKGSSASGGEQILRNEDSQQDEPEDEMDKKIIELRNELELANRRCEAYRTNLLSVLKEMEDQKLQVSIKVQNIKISLKDSL
;
A
#
# COMPACT_ATOMS: atom_id res chain seq x y z
N MET A 1 30.09 12.87 14.30
CA MET A 1 29.80 12.71 12.86
C MET A 1 28.31 12.50 12.68
N ASN A 2 27.61 13.41 12.00
CA ASN A 2 26.16 13.32 11.73
C ASN A 2 25.93 12.91 10.26
N SER A 3 26.25 11.66 9.89
CA SER A 3 25.85 11.17 8.56
C SER A 3 24.33 10.98 8.51
N PRO A 4 23.66 11.06 7.36
CA PRO A 4 22.27 10.63 7.26
C PRO A 4 22.14 9.13 7.62
N PRO A 5 21.02 8.68 8.23
CA PRO A 5 20.75 7.26 8.44
C PRO A 5 20.63 6.53 7.09
N VAL A 6 21.18 5.33 7.00
CA VAL A 6 21.03 4.48 5.81
C VAL A 6 19.68 3.79 5.87
N LEU A 7 18.87 3.92 4.82
CA LEU A 7 17.59 3.23 4.66
C LEU A 7 17.83 1.78 4.21
N LYS A 8 17.08 0.83 4.76
CA LYS A 8 17.14 -0.60 4.42
C LYS A 8 16.06 -1.00 3.41
N THR A 9 15.04 -0.18 3.23
CA THR A 9 13.92 -0.42 2.31
C THR A 9 13.58 0.86 1.54
N PRO A 10 12.91 0.77 0.39
CA PRO A 10 12.37 1.94 -0.31
C PRO A 10 11.07 2.48 0.31
N SER A 11 10.72 2.08 1.54
CA SER A 11 9.45 2.43 2.17
C SER A 11 9.37 3.94 2.49
N PRO A 12 8.28 4.64 2.08
CA PRO A 12 8.05 6.03 2.47
C PRO A 12 8.01 6.23 3.99
N MET A 13 7.50 5.23 4.72
CA MET A 13 7.43 5.23 6.18
C MET A 13 8.81 5.26 6.82
N GLU A 14 9.76 4.52 6.23
CA GLU A 14 11.14 4.49 6.71
C GLU A 14 11.82 5.84 6.51
N LYS A 15 11.62 6.45 5.33
CA LYS A 15 12.12 7.79 5.03
C LYS A 15 11.59 8.82 6.03
N GLN A 16 10.27 8.84 6.24
CA GLN A 16 9.61 9.72 7.22
C GLN A 16 10.20 9.54 8.63
N ALA A 17 10.35 8.30 9.08
CA ALA A 17 10.93 8.01 10.40
C ALA A 17 12.39 8.47 10.51
N SER A 18 13.18 8.35 9.44
CA SER A 18 14.59 8.77 9.41
C SER A 18 14.79 10.28 9.58
N GLU A 19 13.81 11.07 9.13
CA GLU A 19 13.80 12.52 9.20
C GLU A 19 13.38 13.00 10.61
N LEU A 20 12.38 12.32 11.20
CA LEU A 20 11.78 12.72 12.47
C LEU A 20 12.50 12.18 13.71
N TYR A 21 12.88 10.91 13.71
CA TYR A 21 13.37 10.22 14.90
C TYR A 21 14.84 10.48 15.21
N THR A 22 15.18 10.41 16.51
CA THR A 22 16.58 10.32 16.92
C THR A 22 17.24 9.08 16.33
N ARG A 23 18.56 9.12 16.08
CA ARG A 23 19.29 7.99 15.46
C ARG A 23 19.02 6.66 16.18
N LYS A 24 19.13 6.64 17.50
CA LYS A 24 18.94 5.42 18.31
C LYS A 24 17.54 4.84 18.14
N LEU A 25 16.52 5.70 18.07
CA LEU A 25 15.16 5.26 17.90
C LEU A 25 14.85 4.84 16.46
N PHE A 26 15.36 5.58 15.49
CA PHE A 26 15.25 5.21 14.08
C PHE A 26 15.80 3.80 13.84
N THR A 27 16.95 3.44 14.42
CA THR A 27 17.49 2.09 14.31
C THR A 27 16.53 1.02 14.84
N ARG A 28 15.92 1.24 16.02
CA ARG A 28 14.94 0.30 16.59
C ARG A 28 13.67 0.21 15.74
N PHE A 29 13.16 1.34 15.26
CA PHE A 29 12.01 1.37 14.36
C PHE A 29 12.31 0.63 13.05
N GLN A 30 13.49 0.84 12.47
CA GLN A 30 13.93 0.19 11.24
C GLN A 30 14.05 -1.33 11.42
N GLU A 31 14.49 -1.81 12.59
CA GLU A 31 14.50 -3.25 12.91
C GLU A 31 13.09 -3.84 12.93
N GLU A 32 12.11 -3.16 13.54
CA GLU A 32 10.72 -3.60 13.53
C GLU A 32 10.12 -3.56 12.11
N LEU A 33 10.42 -2.50 11.34
CA LEU A 33 9.94 -2.36 9.97
C LEU A 33 10.49 -3.45 9.04
N VAL A 34 11.80 -3.74 9.09
CA VAL A 34 12.39 -4.83 8.31
C VAL A 34 11.89 -6.19 8.79
N GLY A 35 11.75 -6.36 10.11
CA GLY A 35 11.23 -7.59 10.72
C GLY A 35 9.84 -7.96 10.22
N THR A 36 9.03 -6.97 9.87
CA THR A 36 7.68 -7.13 9.30
C THR A 36 7.67 -8.02 8.05
N LEU A 37 8.75 -8.05 7.25
CA LEU A 37 8.83 -8.86 6.03
C LEU A 37 8.73 -10.38 6.29
N THR A 38 8.99 -10.82 7.51
CA THR A 38 8.89 -12.23 7.91
C THR A 38 7.51 -12.59 8.47
N PHE A 39 6.58 -11.63 8.55
CA PHE A 39 5.25 -11.80 9.10
C PHE A 39 4.17 -11.65 8.03
N MET A 40 3.11 -12.42 8.18
CA MET A 40 1.89 -12.35 7.39
C MET A 40 0.76 -11.85 8.27
N ALA A 41 0.01 -10.85 7.79
CA ALA A 41 -1.20 -10.36 8.43
C ALA A 41 -2.40 -10.87 7.63
N SER A 42 -3.24 -11.70 8.25
CA SER A 42 -4.51 -12.17 7.71
C SER A 42 -5.66 -11.45 8.41
N LYS A 43 -6.67 -11.02 7.66
CA LYS A 43 -7.88 -10.43 8.21
C LYS A 43 -8.72 -11.55 8.83
N ALA A 44 -9.04 -11.43 10.11
CA ALA A 44 -9.81 -12.42 10.87
C ALA A 44 -11.27 -12.00 11.05
N ASP A 45 -11.52 -10.70 11.17
CA ASP A 45 -12.87 -10.14 11.31
C ASP A 45 -12.92 -8.70 10.76
N ASP A 46 -14.11 -8.26 10.38
CA ASP A 46 -14.38 -6.93 9.83
C ASP A 46 -15.67 -6.35 10.41
N ASP A 47 -15.52 -5.54 11.46
CA ASP A 47 -16.63 -4.81 12.07
C ASP A 47 -16.69 -3.39 11.50
N GLY A 48 -16.96 -3.31 10.20
CA GLY A 48 -17.08 -2.05 9.47
C GLY A 48 -15.79 -1.23 9.49
N ASP A 49 -15.67 -0.31 10.44
CA ASP A 49 -14.53 0.61 10.57
C ASP A 49 -13.39 0.02 11.44
N LEU A 50 -13.66 -1.10 12.15
CA LEU A 50 -12.68 -1.82 12.97
C LEU A 50 -12.37 -3.20 12.38
N GLY A 51 -11.20 -3.35 11.79
CA GLY A 51 -10.70 -4.63 11.30
C GLY A 51 -9.87 -5.36 12.36
N THR A 52 -10.11 -6.67 12.54
CA THR A 52 -9.25 -7.52 13.37
C THR A 52 -8.34 -8.35 12.48
N TYR A 53 -7.04 -8.32 12.76
CA TYR A 53 -6.01 -9.02 12.01
C TYR A 53 -5.27 -10.01 12.91
N GLN A 54 -4.97 -11.19 12.38
CA GLN A 54 -4.02 -12.12 12.96
C GLN A 54 -2.69 -11.98 12.25
N VAL A 55 -1.63 -11.72 13.02
CA VAL A 55 -0.28 -11.51 12.50
C VAL A 55 0.63 -12.59 13.02
N ALA A 56 1.14 -13.43 12.13
CA ALA A 56 2.00 -14.55 12.47
C ALA A 56 3.25 -14.56 11.60
N LYS A 57 4.34 -15.08 12.14
CA LYS A 57 5.56 -15.31 11.35
C LYS A 57 5.29 -16.40 10.31
N TYR A 58 5.93 -16.30 9.13
CA TYR A 58 5.76 -17.28 8.07
C TYR A 58 6.06 -18.70 8.59
N GLY A 59 5.10 -19.62 8.39
CA GLY A 59 5.20 -21.01 8.86
C GLY A 59 4.87 -21.25 10.34
N GLU A 60 4.56 -20.21 11.14
CA GLU A 60 4.29 -20.32 12.58
C GLU A 60 2.90 -19.75 12.95
N THR A 61 1.82 -20.38 12.48
CA THR A 61 0.42 -19.91 12.71
C THR A 61 -0.03 -19.97 14.18
N HIS A 62 0.57 -20.83 15.00
CA HIS A 62 0.21 -21.04 16.41
C HIS A 62 0.70 -19.93 17.36
N LYS A 63 1.53 -18.98 16.88
CA LYS A 63 2.02 -17.83 17.65
C LYS A 63 1.52 -16.50 17.07
N ALA A 64 0.28 -16.48 16.60
CA ALA A 64 -0.30 -15.28 16.03
C ALA A 64 -0.55 -14.20 17.11
N HIS A 65 -0.24 -12.96 16.76
CA HIS A 65 -0.64 -11.78 17.52
C HIS A 65 -1.93 -11.20 16.94
N CYS A 66 -2.82 -10.75 17.82
CA CYS A 66 -4.04 -10.06 17.42
C CYS A 66 -3.75 -8.57 17.29
N VAL A 67 -4.16 -7.97 16.17
CA VAL A 67 -4.08 -6.53 15.92
C VAL A 67 -5.46 -6.03 15.56
N LYS A 68 -6.01 -5.12 16.36
CA LYS A 68 -7.26 -4.41 16.04
C LYS A 68 -6.88 -3.10 15.39
N PHE A 69 -7.41 -2.81 14.20
CA PHE A 69 -7.09 -1.62 13.44
C PHE A 69 -8.37 -0.86 13.07
N ASN A 70 -8.49 0.36 13.58
CA ASN A 70 -9.52 1.32 13.21
C ASN A 70 -9.02 2.15 12.04
N ILE A 71 -9.70 2.03 10.90
CA ILE A 71 -9.31 2.72 9.67
C ILE A 71 -9.65 4.20 9.65
N LEU A 72 -10.70 4.63 10.37
CA LEU A 72 -11.08 6.04 10.46
C LEU A 72 -10.10 6.83 11.33
N GLU A 73 -9.71 6.24 12.46
CA GLU A 73 -8.74 6.85 13.37
C GLU A 73 -7.28 6.63 12.96
N MET A 74 -7.04 5.72 12.00
CA MET A 74 -5.70 5.21 11.66
C MET A 74 -4.95 4.69 12.88
N ARG A 75 -5.66 4.01 13.78
CA ARG A 75 -5.13 3.49 15.04
C ARG A 75 -5.23 1.99 15.09
N ALA A 76 -4.12 1.36 15.43
CA ALA A 76 -3.96 -0.05 15.68
C ALA A 76 -3.53 -0.32 17.13
N ASN A 77 -4.17 -1.31 17.75
CA ASN A 77 -3.74 -1.89 19.02
C ASN A 77 -3.32 -3.33 18.79
N CYS A 78 -2.15 -3.71 19.30
CA CYS A 78 -1.63 -5.06 19.19
C CYS A 78 -1.57 -5.74 20.54
N SER A 79 -1.89 -7.04 20.59
CA SER A 79 -1.79 -7.85 21.80
C SER A 79 -0.38 -7.90 22.42
N CYS A 80 0.68 -7.59 21.66
CA CYS A 80 2.04 -7.49 22.21
C CYS A 80 2.30 -6.22 23.03
N GLN A 81 1.43 -5.21 22.96
CA GLN A 81 1.47 -3.96 23.73
C GLN A 81 2.79 -3.15 23.64
N MET A 82 3.63 -3.43 22.63
CA MET A 82 4.95 -2.83 22.54
C MET A 82 4.91 -1.31 22.39
N PHE A 83 3.90 -0.77 21.71
CA PHE A 83 3.75 0.67 21.56
C PHE A 83 3.39 1.34 22.90
N GLU A 84 2.52 0.71 23.67
CA GLU A 84 2.08 1.17 24.98
C GLU A 84 3.26 1.19 25.97
N PHE A 85 4.14 0.18 25.95
CA PHE A 85 5.30 0.10 26.84
C PHE A 85 6.51 0.93 26.37
N SER A 86 6.82 0.91 25.08
CA SER A 86 8.07 1.52 24.56
C SER A 86 7.84 2.81 23.76
N GLY A 87 6.62 3.06 23.30
CA GLY A 87 6.30 4.10 22.33
C GLY A 87 6.85 3.84 20.93
N ILE A 88 7.23 2.60 20.62
CA ILE A 88 7.70 2.17 19.29
C ILE A 88 6.66 1.22 18.71
N VAL A 89 6.27 1.48 17.47
CA VAL A 89 5.33 0.61 16.73
C VAL A 89 5.99 -0.74 16.49
N CYS A 90 5.33 -1.82 16.91
CA CYS A 90 5.83 -3.17 16.67
C CYS A 90 5.66 -3.59 15.21
N ARG A 91 6.46 -4.57 14.79
CA ARG A 91 6.31 -5.25 13.50
C ARG A 91 4.91 -5.78 13.21
N HIS A 92 4.12 -6.12 14.23
CA HIS A 92 2.74 -6.61 14.03
C HIS A 92 1.81 -5.52 13.53
N ILE A 93 1.87 -4.32 14.14
CA ILE A 93 1.11 -3.16 13.67
C ILE A 93 1.63 -2.74 12.30
N LEU A 94 2.95 -2.73 12.09
CA LEU A 94 3.55 -2.41 10.79
C LEU A 94 3.15 -3.40 9.70
N ALA A 95 2.97 -4.70 10.01
CA ALA A 95 2.44 -5.69 9.08
C ALA A 95 1.01 -5.35 8.65
N VAL A 96 0.17 -4.94 9.60
CA VAL A 96 -1.20 -4.49 9.30
C VAL A 96 -1.17 -3.24 8.43
N PHE A 97 -0.35 -2.24 8.78
CA PHE A 97 -0.19 -1.03 7.97
C PHE A 97 0.26 -1.34 6.55
N ARG A 98 1.14 -2.33 6.37
CA ARG A 98 1.55 -2.77 5.04
C ARG A 98 0.38 -3.35 4.23
N VAL A 99 -0.42 -4.26 4.80
CA VAL A 99 -1.54 -4.86 4.06
C VAL A 99 -2.72 -3.90 3.85
N THR A 100 -2.84 -2.87 4.70
CA THR A 100 -3.81 -1.78 4.53
C THR A 100 -3.29 -0.62 3.69
N ASN A 101 -2.06 -0.69 3.17
CA ASN A 101 -1.35 0.36 2.43
C ASN A 101 -1.24 1.71 3.18
N LEU A 102 -1.07 1.68 4.49
CA LEU A 102 -0.57 2.84 5.23
C LEU A 102 0.93 3.00 4.99
N LEU A 103 1.28 3.92 4.10
CA LEU A 103 2.65 4.15 3.67
C LEU A 103 3.44 5.09 4.59
N THR A 104 2.79 5.75 5.55
CA THR A 104 3.41 6.68 6.51
C THR A 104 2.86 6.42 7.91
N LEU A 105 3.66 6.75 8.93
CA LEU A 105 3.23 6.65 10.32
C LEU A 105 2.16 7.72 10.61
N PRO A 106 0.99 7.32 11.14
CA PRO A 106 0.03 8.26 11.69
C PRO A 106 0.65 9.10 12.81
N PRO A 107 0.26 10.39 12.98
CA PRO A 107 0.82 11.29 13.99
C PRO A 107 0.73 10.74 15.41
N TYR A 108 -0.32 9.97 15.73
CA TYR A 108 -0.48 9.29 17.01
C TYR A 108 0.73 8.43 17.41
N TYR A 109 1.43 7.84 16.43
CA TYR A 109 2.61 7.00 16.65
C TYR A 109 3.94 7.79 16.70
N ILE A 110 3.91 9.10 16.49
CA ILE A 110 5.08 9.98 16.49
C ILE A 110 5.14 10.75 17.81
N LEU A 111 5.79 10.14 18.80
CA LEU A 111 5.87 10.72 20.14
C LEU A 111 6.97 11.79 20.23
N LYS A 112 6.66 12.95 20.81
CA LYS A 112 7.61 14.08 20.94
C LYS A 112 8.94 13.69 21.59
N ARG A 113 8.92 12.86 22.65
CA ARG A 113 10.13 12.40 23.37
C ARG A 113 11.14 11.65 22.49
N TRP A 114 10.68 11.21 21.33
CA TRP A 114 11.36 10.30 20.42
C TRP A 114 11.89 10.98 19.16
N THR A 115 11.52 12.25 18.93
CA THR A 115 11.97 13.05 17.80
C THR A 115 13.28 13.78 18.10
N ARG A 116 14.01 14.18 17.04
CA ARG A 116 15.27 14.95 17.17
C ARG A 116 15.07 16.30 17.86
N ASN A 117 13.86 16.84 17.80
CA ASN A 117 13.47 18.14 18.34
C ASN A 117 12.88 18.04 19.75
N ALA A 118 13.07 16.91 20.46
CA ALA A 118 12.52 16.70 21.80
C ALA A 118 12.92 17.80 22.82
N LYS A 119 14.08 18.45 22.64
CA LYS A 119 14.60 19.52 23.52
C LYS A 119 14.32 20.94 23.02
N SER A 120 13.83 21.12 21.78
CA SER A 120 13.49 22.46 21.30
C SER A 120 12.13 22.87 21.85
N SER A 121 12.07 24.02 22.54
CA SER A 121 10.85 24.66 23.02
C SER A 121 9.95 25.18 21.89
N VAL A 122 10.33 24.99 20.63
CA VAL A 122 9.43 25.16 19.48
C VAL A 122 8.23 24.27 19.74
N ILE A 123 7.08 24.92 19.92
CA ILE A 123 5.83 24.32 20.35
C ILE A 123 5.52 23.16 19.40
N PHE A 124 5.57 21.94 19.95
CA PHE A 124 5.19 20.73 19.20
C PHE A 124 3.71 20.77 18.81
N ASP A 125 2.90 21.64 19.43
CA ASP A 125 1.51 21.85 19.04
C ASP A 125 1.38 22.44 17.64
N ASP A 126 2.28 23.29 17.15
CA ASP A 126 2.09 23.86 15.80
C ASP A 126 2.34 22.82 14.70
N TYR A 127 3.38 21.98 14.83
CA TYR A 127 3.62 20.91 13.86
C TYR A 127 2.80 19.64 14.11
N GLY A 128 2.48 19.32 15.36
CA GLY A 128 1.77 18.10 15.75
C GLY A 128 0.25 18.23 15.60
N LEU A 129 -0.32 19.39 15.91
CA LEU A 129 -1.75 19.67 15.72
C LEU A 129 -2.03 19.99 14.25
N HIS A 130 -1.18 20.77 13.57
CA HIS A 130 -1.30 20.99 12.12
C HIS A 130 -0.98 19.71 11.33
N ALA A 131 -0.05 18.83 11.76
CA ALA A 131 0.10 17.52 11.13
C ALA A 131 -1.00 16.55 11.52
N TYR A 132 -1.68 16.69 12.66
CA TYR A 132 -2.83 15.85 13.03
C TYR A 132 -4.08 16.28 12.24
N ASP A 133 -4.38 17.58 12.15
CA ASP A 133 -5.44 18.13 11.30
C ASP A 133 -5.12 17.91 9.82
N ASN A 134 -3.91 18.23 9.33
CA ASN A 134 -3.54 17.90 7.94
C ASN A 134 -3.38 16.41 7.69
N TYR A 135 -3.26 15.54 8.70
CA TYR A 135 -3.25 14.08 8.54
C TYR A 135 -4.67 13.52 8.46
N LEU A 136 -5.57 13.93 9.37
CA LEU A 136 -7.00 13.60 9.34
C LEU A 136 -7.68 14.16 8.08
N GLU A 137 -7.31 15.38 7.71
CA GLU A 137 -7.73 16.05 6.48
C GLU A 137 -6.83 15.66 5.30
N SER A 138 -5.75 14.89 5.51
CA SER A 138 -4.82 14.49 4.45
C SER A 138 -5.52 13.64 3.42
N HIS A 139 -5.06 13.80 2.18
CA HIS A 139 -5.23 12.84 1.12
C HIS A 139 -5.19 11.37 1.62
N THR A 140 -4.28 11.01 2.54
CA THR A 140 -4.19 9.64 3.06
C THR A 140 -5.45 9.14 3.78
N VAL A 141 -6.06 9.94 4.66
CA VAL A 141 -7.28 9.52 5.39
C VAL A 141 -8.49 9.49 4.46
N ARG A 142 -8.64 10.51 3.58
CA ARG A 142 -9.68 10.53 2.54
C ARG A 142 -9.56 9.33 1.59
N TYR A 143 -8.35 9.09 1.08
CA TYR A 143 -8.04 7.98 0.18
C TYR A 143 -8.31 6.62 0.84
N ASN A 144 -7.84 6.40 2.05
CA ASN A 144 -8.01 5.13 2.73
C ASN A 144 -9.48 4.88 3.12
N THR A 145 -10.21 5.91 3.54
CA THR A 145 -11.65 5.82 3.81
C THR A 145 -12.41 5.45 2.53
N LEU A 146 -12.17 6.17 1.42
CA LEU A 146 -12.79 5.88 0.12
C LEU A 146 -12.44 4.47 -0.36
N ARG A 147 -11.17 4.07 -0.25
CA ARG A 147 -10.70 2.74 -0.64
C ARG A 147 -11.39 1.64 0.14
N HIS A 148 -11.56 1.80 1.45
CA HIS A 148 -12.23 0.80 2.28
C HIS A 148 -13.72 0.67 1.96
N LYS A 149 -14.42 1.81 1.84
CA LYS A 149 -15.83 1.81 1.43
C LYS A 149 -16.01 1.20 0.02
N ALA A 150 -15.11 1.51 -0.91
CA ALA A 150 -15.12 0.91 -2.24
C ALA A 150 -14.85 -0.61 -2.20
N PHE A 151 -13.90 -1.08 -1.39
CA PHE A 151 -13.61 -2.51 -1.24
C PHE A 151 -14.81 -3.27 -0.66
N SER A 152 -15.42 -2.75 0.41
CA SER A 152 -16.62 -3.32 1.02
C SER A 152 -17.80 -3.35 0.03
N PHE A 153 -17.99 -2.26 -0.73
CA PHE A 153 -19.00 -2.19 -1.78
C PHE A 153 -18.79 -3.26 -2.86
N VAL A 154 -17.56 -3.43 -3.37
CA VAL A 154 -17.23 -4.46 -4.37
C VAL A 154 -17.46 -5.87 -3.84
N GLN A 155 -17.11 -6.12 -2.58
CA GLN A 155 -17.32 -7.42 -1.94
C GLN A 155 -18.81 -7.77 -1.81
N GLU A 156 -19.67 -6.78 -1.52
CA GLU A 156 -21.12 -6.96 -1.47
C GLU A 156 -21.73 -7.12 -2.86
N ALA A 157 -21.34 -6.26 -3.81
CA ALA A 157 -21.82 -6.26 -5.18
C ALA A 157 -21.49 -7.56 -5.94
N GLY A 158 -20.34 -8.17 -5.65
CA GLY A 158 -19.86 -9.39 -6.29
C GLY A 158 -20.62 -10.67 -5.90
N LYS A 159 -21.60 -10.60 -4.98
CA LYS A 159 -22.37 -11.77 -4.54
C LYS A 159 -23.39 -12.29 -5.56
N SER A 160 -23.81 -11.46 -6.52
CA SER A 160 -24.71 -11.88 -7.60
C SER A 160 -24.42 -11.12 -8.89
N LEU A 161 -24.76 -11.73 -10.03
CA LEU A 161 -24.64 -11.08 -11.35
C LEU A 161 -25.48 -9.80 -11.42
N TYR A 162 -26.72 -9.83 -10.92
CA TYR A 162 -27.61 -8.66 -10.92
C TYR A 162 -27.06 -7.49 -10.09
N THR A 163 -26.56 -7.76 -8.89
CA THR A 163 -25.94 -6.72 -8.03
C THR A 163 -24.63 -6.20 -8.59
N CYS A 164 -23.91 -7.01 -9.37
CA CYS A 164 -22.71 -6.60 -10.09
C CYS A 164 -23.05 -5.55 -11.16
N ASP A 165 -24.07 -5.80 -11.99
CA ASP A 165 -24.50 -4.85 -13.04
C ASP A 165 -24.98 -3.52 -12.44
N VAL A 166 -25.77 -3.56 -11.38
CA VAL A 166 -26.21 -2.36 -10.65
C VAL A 166 -25.02 -1.60 -10.06
N ALA A 167 -24.04 -2.31 -9.51
CA ALA A 167 -22.84 -1.70 -8.95
C ALA A 167 -21.95 -1.04 -10.02
N LEU A 168 -21.84 -1.62 -11.21
CA LEU A 168 -21.11 -1.04 -12.33
C LEU A 168 -21.72 0.29 -12.78
N VAL A 169 -23.05 0.36 -12.89
CA VAL A 169 -23.76 1.61 -13.23
C VAL A 169 -23.53 2.67 -12.15
N ALA A 170 -23.68 2.30 -10.87
CA ALA A 170 -23.47 3.21 -9.75
C ALA A 170 -22.02 3.75 -9.70
N LEU A 171 -21.02 2.91 -9.99
CA LEU A 171 -19.62 3.33 -10.07
C LEU A 171 -19.37 4.29 -11.24
N GLN A 172 -19.99 4.06 -12.40
CA GLN A 172 -19.88 4.97 -13.54
C GLN A 172 -20.49 6.34 -13.23
N GLU A 173 -21.65 6.38 -12.58
CA GLU A 173 -22.29 7.63 -12.15
C GLU A 173 -21.44 8.35 -11.11
N ALA A 174 -20.95 7.64 -10.09
CA ALA A 174 -20.05 8.21 -9.08
C ALA A 174 -18.78 8.80 -9.71
N ALA A 175 -18.17 8.10 -10.68
CA ALA A 175 -16.99 8.59 -11.40
C ALA A 175 -17.28 9.87 -12.21
N LYS A 176 -18.45 9.96 -12.86
CA LYS A 176 -18.89 11.17 -13.58
C LYS A 176 -19.09 12.35 -12.62
N THR A 177 -19.76 12.13 -11.50
CA THR A 177 -20.00 13.16 -10.48
C THR A 177 -18.69 13.69 -9.90
N VAL A 178 -17.77 12.81 -9.53
CA VAL A 178 -16.43 13.21 -9.03
C VAL A 178 -15.66 13.99 -10.09
N SER A 179 -15.67 13.55 -11.35
CA SER A 179 -14.97 14.24 -12.45
C SER A 179 -15.54 15.64 -12.73
N LEU A 180 -16.86 15.81 -12.63
CA LEU A 180 -17.52 17.11 -12.77
C LEU A 180 -17.12 18.05 -11.63
N GLU A 181 -17.14 17.55 -10.39
CA GLU A 181 -16.81 18.35 -9.23
C GLU A 181 -15.33 18.75 -9.19
N MET A 182 -14.43 17.87 -9.62
CA MET A 182 -13.00 18.20 -9.82
C MET A 182 -12.81 19.33 -10.83
N LYS A 183 -13.53 19.31 -11.97
CA LYS A 183 -13.49 20.41 -12.96
C LYS A 183 -14.01 21.73 -12.39
N ASN A 184 -15.05 21.66 -11.56
CA ASN A 184 -15.61 22.83 -10.89
C ASN A 184 -14.67 23.41 -9.83
N GLU A 185 -13.97 22.56 -9.06
CA GLU A 185 -13.01 22.96 -8.04
C GLU A 185 -11.80 23.70 -8.65
N VAL A 186 -11.25 23.19 -9.76
CA VAL A 186 -10.18 23.84 -10.52
C VAL A 186 -10.62 25.21 -11.06
N ARG A 187 -11.88 25.31 -11.52
CA ARG A 187 -12.46 26.58 -11.98
C ARG A 187 -12.63 27.60 -10.85
N ARG A 188 -13.00 27.17 -9.63
CA ARG A 188 -13.14 28.04 -8.44
C ARG A 188 -11.80 28.55 -7.93
N THR A 189 -10.76 27.70 -7.94
CA THR A 189 -9.40 28.10 -7.51
C THR A 189 -8.75 29.10 -8.48
N MET A 190 -8.98 28.96 -9.78
CA MET A 190 -8.53 29.94 -10.80
C MET A 190 -9.21 31.31 -10.67
N ALA A 191 -10.46 31.36 -10.20
CA ALA A 191 -11.21 32.61 -10.03
C ALA A 191 -10.77 33.42 -8.78
N ASN A 192 -10.29 32.76 -7.72
CA ASN A 192 -9.83 33.42 -6.49
C ASN A 192 -8.37 33.91 -6.53
N GLY A 193 -7.65 33.70 -7.64
CA GLY A 193 -6.23 34.03 -7.79
C GLY A 193 -5.90 35.39 -8.41
N HIS A 194 -6.89 36.24 -8.74
CA HIS A 194 -6.63 37.52 -9.42
C HIS A 194 -7.02 38.72 -8.56
N VAL A 195 -6.06 39.24 -7.78
CA VAL A 195 -6.08 40.63 -7.29
C VAL A 195 -4.92 41.41 -7.90
N LYS A 196 -5.32 42.48 -8.62
CA LYS A 196 -4.59 43.62 -9.19
C LYS A 196 -3.88 43.43 -10.54
N GLY A 197 -4.49 44.05 -11.57
CA GLY A 197 -3.75 44.58 -12.72
C GLY A 197 -4.56 44.94 -13.96
N SER A 198 -5.42 45.95 -13.89
CA SER A 198 -5.80 46.90 -14.97
C SER A 198 -6.39 46.42 -16.32
N SER A 199 -7.69 46.70 -16.46
CA SER A 199 -8.44 47.28 -17.60
C SER A 199 -7.98 47.15 -19.06
N ALA A 200 -8.89 46.65 -19.92
CA ALA A 200 -9.43 47.22 -21.18
C ALA A 200 -9.91 46.07 -22.11
N SER A 201 -11.22 45.85 -22.33
CA SER A 201 -12.12 46.53 -23.29
C SER A 201 -12.29 45.77 -24.62
N GLY A 202 -13.54 45.38 -24.92
CA GLY A 202 -14.09 45.08 -26.26
C GLY A 202 -13.88 43.63 -26.73
N GLY A 203 -14.81 42.93 -27.37
CA GLY A 203 -16.13 43.22 -27.93
C GLY A 203 -16.75 41.90 -28.44
N GLU A 204 -18.01 41.95 -28.83
CA GLU A 204 -18.93 40.84 -29.13
C GLU A 204 -18.52 39.93 -30.31
N GLN A 205 -18.95 38.66 -30.34
CA GLN A 205 -19.98 38.20 -31.30
C GLN A 205 -20.43 36.74 -31.15
N ILE A 206 -21.73 36.58 -31.40
CA ILE A 206 -22.57 35.40 -31.53
C ILE A 206 -22.18 34.60 -32.78
N LEU A 207 -22.27 33.25 -32.76
CA LEU A 207 -22.91 32.44 -33.80
C LEU A 207 -23.10 30.98 -33.37
N ARG A 208 -24.18 30.39 -33.90
CA ARG A 208 -24.82 29.11 -33.58
C ARG A 208 -24.15 27.89 -34.21
N ASN A 209 -24.41 26.76 -33.56
CA ASN A 209 -24.63 25.38 -34.04
C ASN A 209 -23.53 24.68 -34.85
N GLU A 210 -23.15 23.48 -34.40
CA GLU A 210 -23.35 22.25 -35.18
C GLU A 210 -23.25 21.02 -34.25
N ASP A 211 -24.30 20.19 -34.31
CA ASP A 211 -24.31 18.80 -33.86
C ASP A 211 -23.20 18.03 -34.57
N SER A 212 -22.44 17.23 -33.83
CA SER A 212 -21.64 16.15 -34.40
C SER A 212 -21.41 15.09 -33.31
N GLN A 213 -22.34 14.14 -33.26
CA GLN A 213 -22.01 12.77 -32.87
C GLN A 213 -20.87 12.31 -33.78
N GLN A 214 -19.71 12.00 -33.22
CA GLN A 214 -18.66 11.26 -33.92
C GLN A 214 -18.64 9.85 -33.34
N ASP A 215 -19.22 8.93 -34.10
CA ASP A 215 -18.94 7.51 -34.04
C ASP A 215 -17.42 7.30 -34.19
N GLU A 216 -16.76 6.82 -33.13
CA GLU A 216 -15.38 6.34 -33.19
C GLU A 216 -15.37 4.98 -33.92
N PRO A 217 -14.49 4.77 -34.91
CA PRO A 217 -14.60 3.66 -35.84
C PRO A 217 -14.25 2.34 -35.16
N GLU A 218 -15.12 1.33 -35.31
CA GLU A 218 -14.91 -0.06 -34.85
C GLU A 218 -13.50 -0.60 -35.16
N ASP A 219 -12.88 -0.15 -36.25
CA ASP A 219 -11.52 -0.49 -36.69
C ASP A 219 -10.41 -0.19 -35.64
N GLU A 220 -10.54 0.86 -34.83
CA GLU A 220 -9.49 1.21 -33.85
C GLU A 220 -9.55 0.29 -32.61
N MET A 221 -10.75 -0.11 -32.20
CA MET A 221 -10.94 -1.08 -31.12
C MET A 221 -10.50 -2.48 -31.54
N ASP A 222 -10.83 -2.90 -32.76
CA ASP A 222 -10.40 -4.21 -33.28
C ASP A 222 -8.88 -4.31 -33.39
N LYS A 223 -8.22 -3.21 -33.79
CA LYS A 223 -6.75 -3.12 -33.77
C LYS A 223 -6.19 -3.28 -32.35
N LYS A 224 -6.80 -2.64 -31.35
CA LYS A 224 -6.41 -2.77 -29.93
C LYS A 224 -6.59 -4.20 -29.41
N ILE A 225 -7.68 -4.86 -29.81
CA ILE A 225 -7.97 -6.24 -29.43
C ILE A 225 -6.89 -7.20 -29.97
N ILE A 226 -6.45 -7.02 -31.22
CA ILE A 226 -5.39 -7.83 -31.81
C ILE A 226 -4.05 -7.59 -31.11
N GLU A 227 -3.73 -6.33 -30.81
CA GLU A 227 -2.49 -5.96 -30.10
C GLU A 227 -2.43 -6.61 -28.70
N LEU A 228 -3.51 -6.49 -27.93
CA LEU A 228 -3.60 -7.11 -26.60
C LEU A 228 -3.54 -8.64 -26.64
N ARG A 229 -4.13 -9.28 -27.67
CA ARG A 229 -4.03 -10.74 -27.85
C ARG A 229 -2.59 -11.17 -28.10
N ASN A 230 -1.84 -10.42 -28.91
CA ASN A 230 -0.43 -10.71 -29.18
C ASN A 230 0.45 -10.51 -27.94
N GLU A 231 0.21 -9.46 -27.16
CA GLU A 231 0.90 -9.24 -25.88
C GLU A 231 0.63 -10.37 -24.88
N LEU A 232 -0.62 -10.82 -24.80
CA LEU A 232 -1.03 -11.94 -23.95
C LEU A 232 -0.34 -13.24 -24.38
N GLU A 233 -0.27 -13.52 -25.68
CA GLU A 233 0.43 -14.70 -26.18
C GLU A 233 1.93 -14.66 -25.88
N LEU A 234 2.56 -13.49 -26.02
CA LEU A 234 3.97 -13.31 -25.68
C LEU A 234 4.23 -13.48 -24.17
N ALA A 235 3.33 -12.98 -23.32
CA ALA A 235 3.40 -13.15 -21.88
C ALA A 235 3.25 -14.63 -21.48
N ASN A 236 2.33 -15.36 -22.11
CA ASN A 236 2.12 -16.78 -21.89
C ASN A 236 3.37 -17.60 -22.27
N ARG A 237 3.97 -17.34 -23.44
CA ARG A 237 5.22 -18.00 -23.86
C ARG A 237 6.37 -17.76 -22.86
N ARG A 238 6.48 -16.54 -22.32
CA ARG A 238 7.47 -16.25 -21.26
C ARG A 238 7.18 -17.04 -19.99
N CYS A 239 5.92 -17.11 -19.55
CA CYS A 239 5.53 -17.87 -18.37
C CYS A 239 5.84 -19.37 -18.53
N GLU A 240 5.58 -19.94 -19.72
CA GLU A 240 5.94 -21.32 -20.02
C GLU A 240 7.46 -21.55 -19.96
N ALA A 241 8.25 -20.65 -20.54
CA ALA A 241 9.71 -20.73 -20.47
C ALA A 241 10.24 -20.64 -19.02
N TYR A 242 9.66 -19.77 -18.19
CA TYR A 242 10.03 -19.72 -16.76
C TYR A 242 9.64 -21.00 -16.03
N ARG A 243 8.46 -21.55 -16.34
CA ARG A 243 8.00 -22.81 -15.74
C ARG A 243 8.90 -23.98 -16.10
N THR A 244 9.30 -24.12 -17.36
CA THR A 244 10.19 -25.21 -17.80
C THR A 244 11.58 -25.07 -17.19
N ASN A 245 12.14 -23.86 -17.15
CA ASN A 245 13.43 -23.59 -16.51
C ASN A 245 13.40 -23.93 -15.01
N LEU A 246 12.35 -23.51 -14.30
CA LEU A 246 12.18 -23.82 -12.88
C LEU A 246 12.09 -25.33 -12.65
N LEU A 247 11.31 -26.05 -13.47
CA LEU A 247 11.22 -27.51 -13.37
C LEU A 247 12.57 -28.19 -13.63
N SER A 248 13.37 -27.69 -14.56
CA SER A 248 14.72 -28.20 -14.81
C SER A 248 15.63 -28.02 -13.59
N VAL A 249 15.65 -26.82 -13.01
CA VAL A 249 16.47 -26.52 -11.80
C VAL A 249 16.04 -27.39 -10.63
N LEU A 250 14.73 -27.55 -10.40
CA LEU A 250 14.23 -28.39 -9.32
C LEU A 250 14.64 -29.85 -9.49
N LYS A 251 14.57 -30.37 -10.73
CA LYS A 251 15.02 -31.73 -11.04
C LYS A 251 16.53 -31.91 -10.79
N GLU A 252 17.35 -30.94 -11.22
CA GLU A 252 18.80 -30.97 -10.95
C GLU A 252 19.10 -30.96 -9.45
N MET A 253 18.36 -30.16 -8.66
CA MET A 253 18.51 -30.14 -7.21
C MET A 253 18.16 -31.48 -6.55
N GLU A 254 17.10 -32.15 -7.02
CA GLU A 254 16.72 -33.49 -6.54
C GLU A 254 17.78 -34.54 -6.87
N ASP A 255 18.31 -34.52 -8.09
CA ASP A 255 19.38 -35.43 -8.53
C ASP A 255 20.67 -35.22 -7.71
N GLN A 256 21.05 -33.97 -7.46
CA GLN A 256 22.19 -33.63 -6.61
C GLN A 256 21.99 -34.12 -5.17
N LYS A 257 20.78 -33.94 -4.61
CA LYS A 257 20.44 -34.43 -3.27
C LYS A 257 20.58 -35.95 -3.19
N LEU A 258 20.09 -36.68 -4.19
CA LEU A 258 20.21 -38.14 -4.25
C LEU A 258 21.67 -38.59 -4.33
N GLN A 259 22.47 -37.94 -5.18
CA GLN A 259 23.90 -38.24 -5.28
C GLN A 259 24.65 -38.02 -3.96
N VAL A 260 24.36 -36.92 -3.25
CA VAL A 260 24.97 -36.65 -1.93
C VAL A 260 24.56 -37.72 -0.93
N SER A 261 23.28 -38.13 -0.91
CA SER A 261 22.80 -39.20 -0.03
C SER A 261 23.52 -40.53 -0.28
N ILE A 262 23.71 -40.91 -1.55
CA ILE A 262 24.44 -42.13 -1.92
C ILE A 262 25.91 -42.04 -1.48
N LYS A 263 26.58 -40.90 -1.70
CA LYS A 263 27.97 -40.69 -1.26
C LYS A 263 28.11 -40.82 0.25
N VAL A 264 27.19 -40.24 1.02
CA VAL A 264 27.17 -40.35 2.49
C VAL A 264 26.98 -41.80 2.93
N GLN A 265 26.06 -42.54 2.30
CA GLN A 265 25.85 -43.96 2.60
C GLN A 265 27.10 -44.81 2.30
N ASN A 266 27.76 -44.58 1.16
CA ASN A 266 28.99 -45.30 0.79
C ASN A 266 30.14 -45.03 1.77
N ILE A 267 30.32 -43.78 2.20
CA ILE A 267 31.32 -43.43 3.23
C ILE A 267 31.01 -44.14 4.55
N LYS A 268 29.73 -44.17 4.95
CA LYS A 268 29.29 -44.85 6.18
C LYS A 268 29.54 -46.35 6.15
N ILE A 269 29.34 -46.99 5.00
CA ILE A 269 29.63 -48.43 4.81
C ILE A 269 31.13 -48.67 4.88
N SER A 270 31.94 -47.89 4.16
CA SER A 270 33.40 -48.00 4.16
C SER A 270 34.02 -47.84 5.56
N LEU A 271 33.49 -46.94 6.39
CA LEU A 271 33.91 -46.77 7.79
C LEU A 271 33.51 -47.94 8.70
N LYS A 272 32.46 -48.68 8.34
CA LYS A 272 31.97 -49.85 9.09
C LYS A 272 32.75 -51.11 8.75
N ASP A 273 33.29 -51.20 7.52
CA ASP A 273 34.11 -52.33 7.07
C ASP A 273 35.59 -52.20 7.50
N SER A 274 35.99 -51.07 8.09
CA SER A 274 37.35 -50.79 8.57
C SER A 274 37.52 -50.84 10.11
N LEU A 275 36.51 -51.39 10.81
CA LEU A 275 36.47 -51.68 12.25
C LEU A 275 36.29 -53.19 12.46
#